data_AF-A0A8X6N8K7-F1
#
_entry.id   AF-A0A8X6N8K7-F1
#
_cell.length_a   1.000
_cell.length_b   1.000
_cell.length_c   1.000
_cell.angle_alpha   90.00
_cell.angle_beta   90.00
_cell.angle_gamma   90.00
#
_symmetry.space_group_name_H-M   'P 1'
#
loop_
_entity.id
_entity.type
_entity.pdbx_description
1 polymer ?
#
loop_
_entity_poly.entity_id
_entity_poly.type
_entity_poly.pdbx_seq_one_letter_code
_entity_poly.pdbx_strand_id
1 'polypeptide(L)'
;EVATRLGVDMRAPSTLWKDRAAVEINYAVIYSFQQLNVTIVDHHTASESFMKHWENEMRLRGGCPADWVWIVPPLSGSLTPVFHQELLNYNLKPSYEYQ
;
A
#
# COMPACT_ATOMS: atom_id res chain seq x y z
N GLU A 1 8.25 -20.68 -5.33
CA GLU A 1 7.84 -21.00 -6.72
C GLU A 1 8.11 -19.85 -7.70
N VAL A 2 7.54 -18.65 -7.52
CA VAL A 2 7.76 -17.53 -8.45
C VAL A 2 9.25 -17.18 -8.61
N ALA A 3 9.99 -17.02 -7.51
CA ALA A 3 11.43 -16.77 -7.53
C ALA A 3 12.21 -17.85 -8.31
N THR A 4 11.82 -19.12 -8.17
CA THR A 4 12.39 -20.24 -8.94
C THR A 4 12.18 -20.07 -10.43
N ARG A 5 10.96 -19.70 -10.85
CA ARG A 5 10.60 -19.48 -12.26
C ARG A 5 11.25 -18.23 -12.86
N LEU A 6 11.54 -17.23 -12.03
CA LEU A 6 12.31 -16.03 -12.41
C LEU A 6 13.82 -16.30 -12.52
N GLY A 7 14.31 -17.47 -12.10
CA GLY A 7 15.72 -17.82 -12.14
C GLY A 7 16.60 -16.98 -11.21
N VAL A 8 16.03 -16.41 -10.14
CA VAL A 8 16.81 -15.59 -9.18
C VAL A 8 17.56 -16.48 -8.18
N ASP A 9 18.75 -16.04 -7.76
CA ASP A 9 19.52 -16.76 -6.74
C ASP A 9 18.82 -16.67 -5.38
N MET A 10 18.38 -17.81 -4.84
CA MET A 10 17.69 -17.89 -3.56
C MET A 10 18.59 -18.39 -2.41
N ARG A 11 19.90 -18.55 -2.65
CA ARG A 11 20.83 -19.14 -1.67
C ARG A 11 21.07 -18.29 -0.43
N ALA A 12 20.88 -16.98 -0.53
CA ALA A 12 21.13 -16.05 0.58
C ALA A 12 20.11 -14.89 0.60
N PRO A 13 19.75 -14.34 1.79
CA PRO A 13 18.86 -13.18 1.89
C PRO A 13 19.38 -11.92 1.18
N SER A 14 20.69 -11.73 1.12
CA SER A 14 21.34 -10.56 0.48
C SER A 14 21.11 -10.46 -1.03
N THR A 15 20.64 -11.53 -1.67
CA THR A 15 20.22 -11.53 -3.09
C THR A 15 18.90 -10.81 -3.32
N LEU A 16 18.17 -10.47 -2.24
CA LEU A 16 16.86 -9.81 -2.27
C LEU A 16 15.82 -10.58 -3.11
N TRP A 17 15.94 -11.90 -3.15
CA TRP A 17 15.07 -12.74 -3.99
C TRP A 17 13.58 -12.60 -3.64
N LYS A 18 13.27 -12.33 -2.36
CA LYS A 18 11.89 -12.12 -1.89
C LYS A 18 11.32 -10.82 -2.44
N ASP A 19 12.08 -9.74 -2.34
CA ASP A 19 11.70 -8.42 -2.84
C ASP A 19 11.46 -8.46 -4.35
N ARG A 20 12.37 -9.09 -5.11
CA ARG A 20 12.23 -9.28 -6.55
C ARG A 20 10.98 -10.07 -6.90
N ALA A 21 10.74 -11.20 -6.25
CA ALA A 21 9.54 -12.01 -6.52
C ALA A 21 8.25 -11.28 -6.13
N ALA A 22 8.24 -10.53 -5.01
CA ALA A 22 7.08 -9.78 -4.55
C ALA A 22 6.69 -8.66 -5.52
N VAL A 23 7.66 -7.95 -6.11
CA VAL A 23 7.42 -6.94 -7.14
C VAL A 23 6.77 -7.55 -8.38
N GLU A 24 7.31 -8.67 -8.89
CA GLU A 24 6.76 -9.35 -10.08
C GLU A 24 5.34 -9.87 -9.84
N ILE A 25 5.05 -10.37 -8.63
CA ILE A 25 3.69 -10.80 -8.26
C ILE A 25 2.74 -9.61 -8.25
N ASN A 26 3.12 -8.49 -7.63
CA ASN A 26 2.30 -7.28 -7.61
C ASN A 26 2.03 -6.76 -9.02
N TYR A 27 3.06 -6.73 -9.87
CA TYR A 27 2.92 -6.34 -11.27
C TYR A 27 1.94 -7.26 -12.01
N ALA A 28 2.07 -8.58 -11.85
CA ALA A 28 1.18 -9.55 -12.50
C ALA A 28 -0.28 -9.36 -12.08
N VAL A 29 -0.56 -9.10 -10.79
CA VAL A 29 -1.92 -8.84 -10.31
C VAL A 29 -2.51 -7.59 -10.97
N ILE A 30 -1.80 -6.46 -10.95
CA ILE A 30 -2.27 -5.22 -11.56
C ILE A 30 -2.50 -5.41 -13.06
N TYR A 31 -1.54 -6.02 -13.76
CA TYR A 31 -1.62 -6.30 -15.19
C TYR A 31 -2.86 -7.14 -15.52
N SER A 32 -3.09 -8.26 -14.81
CA SER A 32 -4.22 -9.15 -15.08
C SER A 32 -5.57 -8.47 -14.87
N PHE A 33 -5.72 -7.66 -13.82
CA PHE A 33 -6.95 -6.89 -13.57
C PHE A 33 -7.20 -5.86 -14.68
N GLN A 34 -6.15 -5.15 -15.11
CA GLN A 34 -6.23 -4.21 -16.23
C GLN A 34 -6.61 -4.90 -17.55
N GLN A 35 -6.00 -6.05 -17.86
CA GLN A 35 -6.33 -6.81 -19.08
C GLN A 35 -7.79 -7.29 -19.12
N LEU A 36 -8.38 -7.58 -17.95
CA LEU A 36 -9.76 -8.01 -17.84
C LEU A 36 -10.75 -6.86 -17.59
N ASN A 37 -10.30 -5.60 -17.65
CA ASN A 37 -11.09 -4.41 -17.34
C ASN A 37 -11.76 -4.47 -15.95
N VAL A 38 -11.13 -5.11 -14.98
CA VAL A 38 -11.57 -5.15 -13.58
C VAL A 38 -10.91 -3.99 -12.84
N THR A 39 -11.70 -3.21 -12.11
CA THR A 39 -11.20 -2.06 -11.36
C THR A 39 -10.21 -2.49 -10.28
N ILE A 40 -9.03 -1.88 -10.29
CA ILE A 40 -7.98 -2.03 -9.28
C ILE A 40 -7.19 -0.71 -9.21
N VAL A 41 -6.55 -0.45 -8.08
CA VAL A 41 -5.62 0.67 -7.89
C VAL A 41 -4.31 0.15 -7.32
N ASP A 42 -3.19 0.65 -7.83
CA ASP A 42 -1.88 0.34 -7.25
C ASP A 42 -1.63 1.18 -5.97
N HIS A 43 -0.67 0.75 -5.16
CA HIS A 43 -0.42 1.34 -3.86
C HIS A 43 0.19 2.75 -3.91
N HIS A 44 0.89 3.13 -4.98
CA HIS A 44 1.39 4.49 -5.14
C HIS A 44 0.23 5.45 -5.41
N THR A 45 -0.62 5.12 -6.39
CA THR A 45 -1.82 5.91 -6.70
C THR A 45 -2.77 6.00 -5.51
N ALA A 46 -2.98 4.89 -4.79
CA ALA A 46 -3.80 4.87 -3.58
C ALA A 46 -3.25 5.77 -2.47
N SER A 47 -1.93 5.77 -2.27
CA SER A 47 -1.27 6.62 -1.26
C SER A 47 -1.39 8.10 -1.59
N GLU A 48 -1.20 8.50 -2.86
CA GLU A 48 -1.40 9.88 -3.30
C GLU A 48 -2.87 10.32 -3.14
N SER A 49 -3.80 9.43 -3.46
CA SER A 49 -5.24 9.66 -3.27
C SER A 49 -5.57 9.89 -1.80
N PHE A 50 -5.02 9.07 -0.91
CA PHE A 50 -5.19 9.23 0.54
C PHE A 50 -4.64 10.56 1.04
N MET A 51 -3.46 11.00 0.57
CA MET A 51 -2.91 12.30 0.98
C MET A 51 -3.82 13.47 0.61
N LYS A 52 -4.42 13.45 -0.59
CA LYS A 52 -5.43 14.43 -0.99
C LYS A 52 -6.68 14.38 -0.11
N HIS A 53 -7.11 13.18 0.29
CA HIS A 53 -8.21 13.03 1.25
C HIS A 53 -7.85 13.63 2.61
N TRP A 54 -6.67 13.30 3.15
CA TRP A 54 -6.17 13.82 4.42
C TRP A 54 -6.11 15.35 4.42
N GLU A 55 -5.55 15.98 3.38
CA GLU A 55 -5.50 17.44 3.23
C GLU A 55 -6.90 18.08 3.26
N ASN A 56 -7.86 17.45 2.57
CA ASN A 56 -9.24 17.92 2.58
C ASN A 56 -9.88 17.82 3.96
N GLU A 57 -9.71 16.71 4.68
CA GLU A 57 -10.29 16.53 6.02
C GLU A 57 -9.64 17.47 7.06
N MET A 58 -8.33 17.69 6.94
CA MET A 58 -7.65 18.71 7.74
C MET A 58 -8.24 20.10 7.50
N ARG A 59 -8.51 20.46 6.24
CA ARG A 59 -9.13 21.75 5.89
C ARG A 59 -10.59 21.86 6.34
N LEU A 60 -11.37 20.79 6.20
CA LEU A 60 -12.81 20.80 6.45
C LEU A 60 -13.17 20.72 7.93
N ARG A 61 -12.42 19.93 8.70
CA ARG A 61 -12.75 19.65 10.11
C ARG A 61 -11.56 19.59 11.06
N GLY A 62 -10.34 19.87 10.58
CA GLY A 62 -9.14 19.93 11.42
C GLY A 62 -8.59 18.57 11.85
N GLY A 63 -9.01 17.47 11.22
CA GLY A 63 -8.56 16.14 11.60
C GLY A 63 -9.00 15.00 10.67
N CYS A 64 -8.13 14.01 10.52
CA CYS A 64 -8.39 12.76 9.83
C CYS A 64 -7.92 11.59 10.70
N PRO A 65 -8.82 10.80 11.33
CA PRO A 65 -8.40 9.62 12.07
C PRO A 65 -7.78 8.61 11.09
N ALA A 66 -6.54 8.23 11.33
CA ALA A 66 -5.82 7.32 10.45
C ALA A 66 -4.81 6.48 11.23
N ASP A 67 -4.83 5.17 11.01
CA ASP A 67 -3.87 4.24 11.58
C ASP A 67 -2.70 4.04 10.60
N TRP A 68 -1.55 4.64 10.92
CA TRP A 68 -0.37 4.62 10.07
C TRP A 68 0.07 3.19 9.71
N VAL A 69 -0.04 2.23 10.64
CA VAL A 69 0.38 0.83 10.43
C VAL A 69 -0.45 0.16 9.34
N TRP A 70 -1.70 0.58 9.17
CA TRP A 70 -2.61 0.04 8.14
C TRP A 70 -2.63 0.84 6.84
N ILE A 71 -2.30 2.14 6.91
CA ILE A 71 -2.31 3.03 5.74
C ILE A 71 -1.05 2.86 4.91
N VAL A 72 0.11 2.64 5.53
CA VAL A 72 1.37 2.44 4.78
C VAL A 72 1.32 1.10 4.04
N PRO A 73 1.59 1.08 2.73
CA PRO A 73 1.59 -0.17 1.97
C PRO A 73 2.64 -1.20 2.47
N PRO A 74 2.32 -2.50 2.44
CA PRO A 74 3.21 -3.56 2.95
C PRO A 74 4.45 -3.80 2.07
N LEU A 75 4.44 -3.29 0.83
CA LEU A 75 5.60 -3.25 -0.06
C LEU A 75 5.86 -1.78 -0.44
N SER A 76 7.12 -1.41 -0.59
CA SER A 76 7.50 -0.05 -1.02
C SER A 76 7.06 1.06 -0.05
N GLY A 77 6.94 0.78 1.26
CA GLY A 77 6.40 1.71 2.25
C GLY A 77 6.98 3.14 2.16
N SER A 78 8.30 3.29 2.34
CA SER A 78 8.96 4.61 2.28
C SER A 78 9.02 5.26 0.89
N LEU A 79 8.65 4.53 -0.16
CA LEU A 79 8.47 5.05 -1.52
C LEU A 79 7.06 5.65 -1.73
N THR A 80 6.22 5.65 -0.70
CA THR A 80 4.89 6.27 -0.72
C THR A 80 4.84 7.49 0.18
N PRO A 81 4.05 8.52 -0.16
CA PRO A 81 4.02 9.76 0.63
C PRO A 81 3.45 9.56 2.04
N VAL A 82 2.57 8.58 2.23
CA VAL A 82 1.93 8.28 3.52
C VAL A 82 2.92 7.83 4.60
N PHE A 83 4.07 7.24 4.21
CA PHE A 83 5.10 6.86 5.16
C PHE A 83 5.68 8.07 5.90
N HIS A 84 5.78 9.22 5.23
CA HIS A 84 6.40 10.43 5.76
C HIS A 84 5.41 11.35 6.47
N GLN A 85 4.12 10.98 6.51
CA GLN A 85 3.07 11.76 7.15
C GLN A 85 2.80 11.24 8.56
N GLU A 86 2.92 12.10 9.56
CA GLU A 86 2.45 11.80 10.92
C GLU A 86 0.93 11.76 10.94
N LEU A 87 0.37 10.68 11.49
CA LEU A 87 -1.07 10.42 11.53
C LEU A 87 -1.50 10.15 12.98
N LEU A 88 -2.68 10.65 13.35
CA LEU A 88 -3.28 10.40 14.64
C LEU A 88 -4.39 9.36 14.49
N ASN A 89 -4.28 8.28 15.24
CA ASN A 89 -5.32 7.25 15.32
C ASN A 89 -6.25 7.53 16.50
N TYR A 90 -7.53 7.75 16.21
CA TYR A 90 -8.58 7.97 17.22
C TYR A 90 -9.95 7.56 16.67
N ASN A 91 -10.86 7.22 17.57
CA ASN A 91 -12.18 6.73 17.20
C ASN A 91 -13.21 7.86 17.18
N LEU A 92 -14.02 7.90 16.13
CA LEU A 92 -15.20 8.75 16.02
C LEU A 92 -16.46 7.88 15.96
N LYS A 93 -17.65 8.48 16.13
CA LYS A 93 -18.93 7.82 15.86
C LYS A 93 -19.67 8.61 14.78
N PRO A 94 -20.36 7.93 13.83
CA PRO A 94 -20.49 6.48 13.68
C PRO A 94 -19.18 5.78 13.23
N SER A 95 -19.00 4.49 13.59
CA SER A 95 -17.81 3.69 13.25
C SER A 95 -18.12 2.22 12.94
N TYR A 96 -17.18 1.56 12.27
CA TYR A 96 -17.10 0.09 12.16
C TYR A 96 -16.29 -0.47 13.34
N GLU A 97 -16.79 -1.55 13.96
CA GLU A 97 -16.18 -2.20 15.12
C GLU A 97 -16.03 -3.71 14.84
N TYR A 98 -15.01 -4.33 15.42
CA TYR A 98 -14.90 -5.80 15.44
C TYR A 98 -16.00 -6.41 16.33
N GLN A 99 -16.45 -7.62 16.00
CA GLN A 99 -17.44 -8.39 16.77
C GLN A 99 -16.85 -9.71 17.26
#